data_AF-A0A924NTL0-F1
#
_entry.id   AF-A0A924NTL0-F1
#
_cell.length_a   1.000
_cell.length_b   1.000
_cell.length_c   1.000
_cell.angle_alpha   90.00
_cell.angle_beta   90.00
_cell.angle_gamma   90.00
#
_symmetry.space_group_name_H-M   'P 1'
#
loop_
_entity.id
_entity.type
_entity.pdbx_description
1 polymer ?
#
loop_
_entity_poly.entity_id
_entity_poly.type
_entity_poly.pdbx_seq_one_letter_code
_entity_poly.pdbx_strand_id
1 'polypeptide(L)'
;MNTSAPTDHLQVRVNDREQLIYLLTEAAEIEHGLMCTYLYAGWSLKRATEEGVTPEQLDAIGRWRDTIRSVAMEEMVHLAMVNNMLMSIGSPPHFRR
;
A
#
# COMPACT_ATOMS: atom_id res chain seq x y z
N MET A 1 39.73 -2.40 15.86
CA MET A 1 39.20 -3.39 14.90
C MET A 1 37.70 -3.44 15.11
N ASN A 2 36.93 -2.88 14.18
CA ASN A 2 35.46 -2.84 14.27
C ASN A 2 34.91 -3.46 12.98
N THR A 3 34.45 -4.70 13.04
CA THR A 3 33.80 -5.40 11.94
C THR A 3 32.29 -5.19 12.07
N SER A 4 31.78 -4.14 11.45
CA SER A 4 30.34 -4.02 11.18
C SER A 4 29.96 -5.09 10.16
N ALA A 5 29.16 -6.07 10.56
CA ALA A 5 28.57 -7.03 9.62
C ALA A 5 27.74 -6.27 8.57
N PRO A 6 27.79 -6.65 7.29
CA PRO A 6 26.94 -6.02 6.28
C PRO A 6 25.49 -6.42 6.57
N THR A 7 24.61 -5.43 6.64
CA THR A 7 23.17 -5.61 6.61
C THR A 7 22.83 -6.44 5.37
N ASP A 8 22.46 -7.71 5.56
CA ASP A 8 22.06 -8.60 4.48
C ASP A 8 20.73 -8.10 3.92
N HIS A 9 20.80 -7.16 2.99
CA HIS A 9 19.69 -6.82 2.13
C HIS A 9 19.47 -8.02 1.22
N LEU A 10 18.52 -8.89 1.57
CA LEU A 10 18.08 -10.01 0.73
C LEU A 10 17.93 -9.51 -0.72
N GLN A 11 18.90 -9.87 -1.56
CA GLN A 11 18.97 -9.35 -2.92
C GLN A 11 17.90 -10.07 -3.74
N VAL A 12 16.79 -9.37 -4.05
CA VAL A 12 15.76 -9.90 -4.94
C VAL A 12 16.39 -10.14 -6.31
N ARG A 13 16.55 -11.41 -6.69
CA ARG A 13 17.05 -11.82 -8.00
C ARG A 13 15.89 -12.24 -8.89
N VAL A 14 15.75 -11.52 -10.01
CA VAL A 14 14.80 -11.83 -11.07
C VAL A 14 15.58 -12.54 -12.19
N ASN A 15 15.27 -13.81 -12.41
CA ASN A 15 16.00 -14.68 -13.33
C ASN A 15 15.42 -14.64 -14.75
N ASP A 16 14.10 -14.50 -14.86
CA ASP A 16 13.38 -14.52 -16.14
C ASP A 16 12.11 -13.67 -16.11
N ARG A 17 11.46 -13.56 -17.29
CA ARG A 17 10.26 -12.74 -17.49
C ARG A 17 9.06 -13.26 -16.69
N GLU A 18 8.91 -14.56 -16.53
CA GLU A 18 7.79 -15.15 -15.79
C GLU A 18 7.92 -14.83 -14.30
N GLN A 19 9.14 -14.94 -13.77
CA GLN A 19 9.42 -14.53 -12.40
C GLN A 19 9.17 -13.03 -12.18
N LEU A 20 9.52 -12.17 -13.14
CA LEU A 20 9.21 -10.74 -13.06
C LEU A 20 7.69 -10.48 -13.01
N ILE A 21 6.94 -11.13 -13.90
CA ILE A 21 5.46 -11.02 -13.94
C ILE A 21 4.86 -11.51 -12.63
N TYR A 22 5.35 -12.63 -12.09
CA TYR A 22 4.91 -13.15 -10.81
C TYR A 22 5.13 -12.14 -9.68
N LEU A 23 6.35 -11.58 -9.55
CA LEU A 23 6.66 -10.61 -8.50
C LEU A 23 5.86 -9.31 -8.64
N LEU A 24 5.62 -8.83 -9.86
CA LEU A 24 4.76 -7.67 -10.11
C LEU A 24 3.28 -7.98 -9.80
N THR A 25 2.83 -9.21 -10.02
CA THR A 25 1.47 -9.65 -9.65
C THR A 25 1.30 -9.65 -8.14
N GLU A 26 2.26 -10.21 -7.40
CA GLU A 26 2.29 -10.16 -5.93
C GLU A 26 2.32 -8.72 -5.42
N ALA A 27 3.13 -7.85 -6.04
CA ALA A 27 3.14 -6.43 -5.70
C ALA A 27 1.76 -5.79 -5.92
N ALA A 28 1.10 -6.03 -7.05
CA ALA A 28 -0.24 -5.50 -7.32
C ALA A 28 -1.27 -5.96 -6.26
N GLU A 29 -1.18 -7.21 -5.80
CA GLU A 29 -2.04 -7.73 -4.74
C GLU A 29 -1.81 -7.04 -3.40
N ILE A 30 -0.54 -6.78 -3.06
CA ILE A 30 -0.16 -6.03 -1.86
C ILE A 30 -0.70 -4.59 -1.93
N GLU A 31 -0.44 -3.86 -3.02
CA GLU A 31 -0.90 -2.48 -3.17
C GLU A 31 -2.42 -2.39 -3.10
N HIS A 32 -3.13 -3.29 -3.80
CA HIS A 32 -4.59 -3.37 -3.71
C HIS A 32 -5.06 -3.74 -2.29
N GLY A 33 -4.38 -4.67 -1.62
CA GLY A 33 -4.55 -5.07 -0.22
C GLY A 33 -4.50 -3.89 0.74
N LEU A 34 -3.40 -3.13 0.68
CA LEU A 34 -3.13 -1.98 1.52
C LEU A 34 -4.12 -0.84 1.24
N MET A 35 -4.38 -0.54 -0.04
CA MET A 35 -5.40 0.44 -0.43
C MET A 35 -6.75 0.15 0.24
N CYS A 36 -7.27 -1.09 0.14
CA CYS A 36 -8.52 -1.47 0.78
C CYS A 36 -8.45 -1.37 2.30
N THR A 37 -7.32 -1.75 2.91
CA THR A 37 -7.10 -1.70 4.36
C THR A 37 -7.15 -0.26 4.87
N TYR A 38 -6.47 0.67 4.20
CA TYR A 38 -6.49 2.09 4.55
C TYR A 38 -7.87 2.71 4.33
N LEU A 39 -8.56 2.41 3.22
CA LEU A 39 -9.92 2.87 2.99
C LEU A 39 -10.88 2.40 4.09
N TYR A 40 -10.81 1.12 4.45
CA TYR A 40 -11.59 0.56 5.54
C TYR A 40 -11.29 1.28 6.86
N ALA A 41 -10.02 1.39 7.23
CA ALA A 41 -9.59 2.06 8.46
C ALA A 41 -10.09 3.52 8.52
N GLY A 42 -9.91 4.29 7.44
CA GLY A 42 -10.35 5.68 7.37
C GLY A 42 -11.87 5.83 7.45
N TRP A 43 -12.63 4.90 6.88
CA TRP A 43 -14.10 4.89 6.96
C TRP A 43 -14.65 4.38 8.28
N SER A 44 -13.89 3.58 9.04
CA SER A 44 -14.26 3.11 10.38
C SER A 44 -14.07 4.15 11.48
N LEU A 45 -13.40 5.27 11.21
CA LEU A 45 -13.19 6.33 12.19
C LEU A 45 -14.47 7.11 12.50
N LYS A 46 -14.70 7.38 13.79
CA LYS A 46 -15.81 8.21 14.30
C LYS A 46 -15.84 9.57 13.63
N ARG A 47 -17.03 10.13 13.45
CA ARG A 47 -17.30 11.39 12.72
C ARG A 47 -18.01 12.45 13.57
N ALA A 48 -18.56 12.07 14.72
CA ALA A 48 -19.28 12.99 15.58
C ALA A 48 -19.04 12.69 17.07
N THR A 49 -19.24 13.69 17.93
CA THR A 49 -19.03 13.58 19.38
C THR A 49 -20.02 12.62 20.05
N GLU A 50 -21.20 12.44 19.45
CA GLU A 50 -22.26 11.51 19.85
C GLU A 50 -21.79 10.05 19.82
N GLU A 51 -20.72 9.75 19.08
CA GLU A 51 -20.08 8.43 19.04
C GLU A 51 -19.15 8.19 20.25
N GLY A 52 -19.19 9.06 21.27
CA GLY A 52 -18.45 8.91 22.53
C GLY A 52 -16.98 9.33 22.41
N VAL A 53 -16.72 10.47 21.79
CA VAL A 53 -15.40 11.12 21.75
C VAL A 53 -15.52 12.60 22.11
N THR A 54 -14.49 13.17 22.71
CA THR A 54 -14.45 14.61 22.98
C THR A 54 -14.22 15.41 21.68
N PRO A 55 -14.54 16.72 21.64
CA PRO A 55 -14.23 17.56 20.49
C PRO A 55 -12.75 17.51 20.08
N GLU A 56 -11.82 17.51 21.04
CA GLU A 56 -10.37 17.46 20.77
C GLU A 56 -9.94 16.12 20.18
N GLN A 57 -10.55 15.02 20.63
CA GLN A 57 -10.36 13.70 20.06
C GLN A 57 -10.94 13.63 18.64
N LEU A 58 -12.11 14.23 18.40
CA LEU A 58 -12.72 14.27 17.09
C LEU A 58 -11.86 15.04 16.08
N ASP A 59 -11.25 16.16 16.49
CA ASP A 59 -10.28 16.89 15.69
C ASP A 59 -9.04 16.06 15.36
N ALA A 60 -8.52 15.30 16.33
CA ALA A 60 -7.39 14.39 16.09
C ALA A 60 -7.75 13.27 15.11
N ILE A 61 -8.94 12.67 15.28
CA ILE A 61 -9.48 11.66 14.37
C ILE A 61 -9.65 12.24 12.96
N GLY A 62 -10.07 13.50 12.84
CA GLY A 62 -10.13 14.21 11.57
C GLY A 62 -8.78 14.23 10.85
N ARG A 63 -7.72 14.65 11.55
CA ARG A 63 -6.36 14.66 10.99
C ARG A 63 -5.88 13.27 10.59
N TRP A 64 -6.11 12.25 11.42
CA TRP A 64 -5.76 10.87 11.09
C TRP A 64 -6.50 10.38 9.84
N ARG A 65 -7.78 10.71 9.71
CA ARG A 65 -8.59 10.34 8.54
C ARG A 65 -8.02 10.94 7.26
N ASP A 66 -7.57 12.19 7.30
CA ASP A 66 -6.94 12.84 6.15
C ASP A 66 -5.61 12.18 5.78
N THR A 67 -4.77 11.85 6.77
CA THR A 67 -3.53 11.11 6.54
C THR A 67 -3.80 9.74 5.93
N ILE A 68 -4.71 8.95 6.52
CA ILE A 68 -5.06 7.61 6.03
C ILE A 68 -5.62 7.67 4.61
N ARG A 69 -6.46 8.67 4.31
CA ARG A 69 -6.99 8.89 2.96
C ARG A 69 -5.87 9.23 1.96
N SER A 70 -4.88 10.03 2.36
CA SER A 70 -3.71 10.32 1.52
C SER A 70 -2.96 9.04 1.17
N VAL A 71 -2.65 8.21 2.16
CA VAL A 71 -1.93 6.95 1.94
C VAL A 71 -2.75 6.00 1.07
N ALA A 72 -4.06 5.89 1.28
CA ALA A 72 -4.92 5.08 0.40
C ALA A 72 -4.87 5.52 -1.07
N MET A 73 -4.75 6.83 -1.34
CA MET A 73 -4.57 7.34 -2.70
C MET A 73 -3.17 7.06 -3.24
N GLU A 74 -2.14 7.08 -2.41
CA GLU A 74 -0.78 6.67 -2.80
C GLU A 74 -0.76 5.20 -3.24
N GLU A 75 -1.44 4.31 -2.51
CA GLU A 75 -1.54 2.89 -2.90
C GLU A 75 -2.31 2.69 -4.21
N MET A 76 -3.29 3.55 -4.54
CA MET A 76 -3.94 3.54 -5.87
C MET A 76 -2.95 3.89 -6.98
N VAL A 77 -2.04 4.84 -6.72
CA VAL A 77 -0.99 5.23 -7.67
C VAL A 77 0.04 4.11 -7.79
N HIS A 78 0.44 3.47 -6.69
CA HIS A 78 1.34 2.30 -6.72
C HIS A 78 0.75 1.16 -7.53
N LEU A 79 -0.53 0.82 -7.29
CA LEU A 79 -1.24 -0.20 -8.06
C LEU A 79 -1.29 0.16 -9.57
N ALA A 80 -1.52 1.43 -9.91
CA ALA A 80 -1.49 1.88 -11.30
C ALA A 80 -0.09 1.74 -11.91
N MET A 81 0.98 2.07 -11.17
CA MET A 81 2.36 1.93 -11.64
C MET A 81 2.75 0.48 -11.87
N VAL A 82 2.43 -0.43 -10.95
CA VAL A 82 2.70 -1.87 -11.11
C VAL A 82 1.96 -2.42 -12.33
N ASN A 83 0.70 -2.03 -12.53
CA ASN A 83 -0.07 -2.41 -13.71
C ASN A 83 0.52 -1.86 -15.02
N ASN A 84 1.02 -0.62 -15.02
CA ASN A 84 1.73 -0.07 -16.16
C ASN A 84 3.00 -0.86 -16.47
N MET A 85 3.75 -1.31 -15.45
CA MET A 85 4.92 -2.17 -15.64
C MET A 85 4.53 -3.53 -16.25
N LEU A 86 3.50 -4.20 -15.72
CA LEU A 86 2.97 -5.45 -16.28
C LEU A 86 2.60 -5.30 -17.77
N MET A 87 1.84 -4.25 -18.10
CA MET A 87 1.44 -3.96 -19.48
C MET A 87 2.64 -3.68 -20.39
N SER A 88 3.66 -2.96 -19.89
CA SER A 88 4.87 -2.64 -20.67
C SER A 88 5.67 -3.87 -21.10
N ILE A 89 5.59 -4.97 -20.35
CA ILE A 89 6.26 -6.24 -20.66
C ILE A 89 5.32 -7.26 -21.31
N GLY A 90 4.12 -6.86 -21.73
CA GLY A 90 3.15 -7.70 -22.43
C GLY A 90 2.35 -8.65 -21.53
N SER A 91 2.22 -8.33 -20.24
CA SER A 91 1.29 -8.99 -19.33
C SER A 91 0.00 -8.17 -19.20
N PRO A 92 -1.18 -8.78 -19.05
CA PRO A 92 -2.38 -8.02 -18.68
C PRO A 92 -2.22 -7.38 -17.29
N PRO A 93 -2.95 -6.29 -17.00
CA PRO A 93 -2.99 -5.73 -15.66
C PRO A 93 -3.65 -6.71 -14.67
N HIS A 94 -3.22 -6.67 -13.42
CA HIS A 94 -3.72 -7.48 -12.33
C HIS A 94 -4.54 -6.64 -11.33
N PHE A 95 -5.83 -6.92 -11.26
CA PHE A 95 -6.77 -6.32 -10.30
C PHE A 95 -7.46 -7.37 -9.41
N ARG A 96 -7.13 -8.65 -9.63
CA ARG A 96 -7.66 -9.76 -8.83
C ARG A 96 -6.78 -9.98 -7.60
N ARG A 97 -7.35 -10.66 -6.61
CA ARG A 97 -6.62 -11.36 -5.55
C ARG A 97 -6.87 -12.85 -5.73
#